data_AF-A0A257HF77-F1
#
_entry.id   AF-A0A257HF77-F1
#
_cell.length_a   1.000
_cell.length_b   1.000
_cell.length_c   1.000
_cell.angle_alpha   90.00
_cell.angle_beta   90.00
_cell.angle_gamma   90.00
#
_symmetry.space_group_name_H-M   'P 1'
#
loop_
_entity.id
_entity.type
_entity.pdbx_description
1 polymer ?
#
loop_
_entity_poly.entity_id
_entity_poly.type
_entity_poly.pdbx_seq_one_letter_code
_entity_poly.pdbx_strand_id
1 'polypeptide(L)'
;MAKAARTTKRSNCRGVIDSVEAGGFVEGWTVDPTAPARVVEVALMAKGEIVARGFADRCRVDLVESNIGHGWHGFRLALPPALMAETALALTLVDVQTGSKIGNAKTLDPSAVAGQEAENTFVDGILPIDASVVRSIDQIAAIGPILDAFIHEHGIEEFVDRVYCYVLGRPSDPGGLASYAGILHRSELKPLGLIGILYDSDERRNSKWDMFGPSSRYFPFNVEVL
;
A
#
# COMPACT_ATOMS: atom_id res chain seq x y z
N MET A 1 -26.99 -31.19 11.19
CA MET A 1 -25.99 -30.42 10.43
C MET A 1 -25.39 -29.38 11.37
N ALA A 2 -24.15 -29.56 11.79
CA ALA A 2 -23.47 -28.65 12.72
C ALA A 2 -22.97 -27.41 11.95
N LYS A 3 -23.44 -26.24 12.34
CA LYS A 3 -22.93 -24.95 11.87
C LYS A 3 -21.51 -24.81 12.44
N ALA A 4 -20.50 -24.81 11.58
CA ALA A 4 -19.13 -24.59 12.00
C ALA A 4 -19.03 -23.23 12.71
N ALA A 5 -18.65 -23.25 13.99
CA ALA A 5 -18.35 -22.03 14.73
C ALA A 5 -17.11 -21.41 14.09
N ARG A 6 -17.31 -20.30 13.37
CA ARG A 6 -16.22 -19.50 12.81
C ARG A 6 -15.50 -18.88 13.99
N THR A 7 -14.38 -19.47 14.43
CA THR A 7 -13.52 -18.88 15.46
C THR A 7 -13.14 -17.48 14.98
N THR A 8 -13.74 -16.45 15.57
CA THR A 8 -13.51 -15.05 15.22
C THR A 8 -12.14 -14.64 15.74
N LYS A 9 -11.10 -14.95 14.96
CA LYS A 9 -9.74 -14.42 15.19
C LYS A 9 -9.87 -12.89 15.20
N ARG A 10 -9.57 -12.25 16.33
CA ARG A 10 -9.54 -10.78 16.37
C ARG A 10 -8.41 -10.29 15.46
N SER A 11 -8.67 -9.24 14.70
CA SER A 11 -7.62 -8.57 13.93
C SER A 11 -6.61 -7.92 14.87
N ASN A 12 -5.33 -8.01 14.51
CA ASN A 12 -4.26 -7.20 15.13
C ASN A 12 -4.14 -5.82 14.45
N CYS A 13 -4.95 -5.55 13.42
CA CYS A 13 -4.87 -4.32 12.66
C CYS A 13 -5.13 -3.10 13.55
N ARG A 14 -4.31 -2.07 13.34
CA ARG A 14 -4.53 -0.72 13.84
C ARG A 14 -4.81 0.18 12.65
N GLY A 15 -5.58 1.24 12.85
CA GLY A 15 -5.98 2.13 11.77
C GLY A 15 -6.88 3.24 12.23
N VAL A 16 -7.04 4.23 11.37
CA VAL A 16 -7.81 5.46 11.60
C VAL A 16 -8.57 5.81 10.33
N ILE A 17 -9.77 6.35 10.52
CA ILE A 17 -10.52 7.08 9.49
C ILE A 17 -10.23 8.56 9.70
N ASP A 18 -9.72 9.22 8.66
CA ASP A 18 -9.25 10.60 8.76
C ASP A 18 -10.35 11.60 8.39
N SER A 19 -10.73 11.64 7.10
CA SER A 19 -11.62 12.63 6.51
C SER A 19 -12.56 12.01 5.47
N VAL A 20 -13.56 12.81 5.08
CA VAL A 20 -14.36 12.62 3.86
C VAL A 20 -14.07 13.80 2.94
N GLU A 21 -13.69 13.50 1.70
CA GLU A 21 -13.35 14.47 0.68
C GLU A 21 -14.57 14.87 -0.15
N ALA A 22 -14.53 16.06 -0.78
CA ALA A 22 -15.60 16.60 -1.62
C ALA A 22 -16.05 15.66 -2.76
N GLY A 23 -15.13 14.81 -3.26
CA GLY A 23 -15.42 13.77 -4.25
C GLY A 23 -16.19 12.55 -3.71
N GLY A 24 -16.60 12.55 -2.44
CA GLY A 24 -17.30 11.44 -1.79
C GLY A 24 -16.40 10.28 -1.44
N PHE A 25 -15.11 10.53 -1.21
CA PHE A 25 -14.16 9.51 -0.81
C PHE A 25 -13.84 9.65 0.68
N VAL A 26 -13.84 8.54 1.40
CA VAL A 26 -13.31 8.48 2.76
C VAL A 26 -11.88 7.95 2.71
N GLU A 27 -11.00 8.68 3.37
CA GLU A 27 -9.59 8.34 3.47
C GLU A 27 -9.22 7.94 4.90
N GLY A 28 -8.14 7.17 4.98
CA GLY A 28 -7.57 6.72 6.23
C GLY A 28 -6.43 5.76 5.98
N TRP A 29 -6.06 5.02 7.01
CA TRP A 29 -5.01 4.02 6.92
C TRP A 29 -5.28 2.85 7.85
N THR A 30 -4.71 1.69 7.52
CA THR A 30 -4.62 0.57 8.45
C THR A 30 -3.42 -0.32 8.15
N VAL A 31 -2.81 -0.84 9.22
CA VAL A 31 -1.68 -1.77 9.16
C VAL A 31 -1.92 -2.93 10.12
N ASP A 32 -1.52 -4.13 9.71
CA ASP A 32 -1.32 -5.26 10.62
C ASP A 32 0.14 -5.22 11.12
N PRO A 33 0.41 -4.79 12.36
CA PRO A 33 1.78 -4.71 12.86
C PRO A 33 2.43 -6.09 13.02
N THR A 34 1.63 -7.16 13.05
CA THR A 34 2.13 -8.54 13.14
C THR A 34 2.43 -9.14 11.77
N ALA A 35 1.93 -8.53 10.70
CA ALA A 35 2.22 -8.88 9.32
C ALA A 35 2.28 -7.62 8.45
N PRO A 36 3.35 -6.79 8.55
CA PRO A 36 3.40 -5.51 7.85
C PRO A 36 3.32 -5.61 6.32
N ALA A 37 3.76 -6.73 5.73
CA ALA A 37 3.63 -7.00 4.30
C ALA A 37 2.20 -7.38 3.87
N ARG A 38 1.28 -7.63 4.81
CA ARG A 38 -0.10 -7.99 4.52
C ARG A 38 -0.86 -6.74 4.08
N VAL A 39 -1.42 -6.82 2.87
CA VAL A 39 -2.41 -5.87 2.38
C VAL A 39 -3.73 -6.12 3.10
N VAL A 40 -4.20 -5.13 3.85
CA VAL A 40 -5.46 -5.26 4.59
C VAL A 40 -6.62 -4.85 3.70
N GLU A 41 -7.52 -5.80 3.39
CA GLU A 41 -8.82 -5.47 2.82
C GLU A 41 -9.71 -4.87 3.91
N VAL A 42 -10.18 -3.65 3.69
CA VAL A 42 -10.98 -2.88 4.62
C VAL A 42 -12.40 -2.69 4.13
N ALA A 43 -13.32 -2.61 5.08
CA ALA A 43 -14.70 -2.19 4.88
C ALA A 43 -15.03 -1.00 5.78
N LEU A 44 -15.80 -0.06 5.24
CA LEU A 44 -16.48 0.96 6.05
C LEU A 44 -17.88 0.47 6.37
N MET A 45 -18.23 0.51 7.66
CA MET A 45 -19.58 0.26 8.13
C MET A 45 -20.25 1.54 8.61
N ALA A 46 -21.46 1.78 8.15
CA ALA A 46 -22.37 2.80 8.67
C ALA A 46 -23.75 2.19 8.91
N LYS A 47 -24.43 2.62 9.99
CA LYS A 47 -25.79 2.16 10.34
C LYS A 47 -25.95 0.62 10.40
N GLY A 48 -24.87 -0.10 10.69
CA GLY A 48 -24.85 -1.57 10.77
C GLY A 48 -24.59 -2.30 9.45
N GLU A 49 -24.41 -1.58 8.34
CA GLU A 49 -24.21 -2.14 7.01
C GLU A 49 -22.83 -1.77 6.46
N ILE A 50 -22.29 -2.60 5.57
CA ILE A 50 -21.05 -2.26 4.85
C ILE A 50 -21.41 -1.36 3.67
N VAL A 51 -20.82 -0.16 3.66
CA VAL A 51 -21.14 0.89 2.68
C VAL A 51 -20.04 1.07 1.63
N ALA A 52 -18.81 0.66 1.94
CA ALA A 52 -17.69 0.68 1.01
C ALA A 52 -16.66 -0.39 1.38
N ARG A 53 -15.88 -0.86 0.39
CA ARG A 53 -14.77 -1.81 0.55
C ARG A 53 -13.62 -1.48 -0.39
N GLY A 54 -12.41 -1.86 0.01
CA GLY A 54 -11.20 -1.76 -0.82
C GLY A 54 -9.96 -2.18 -0.04
N PHE A 55 -8.80 -1.85 -0.56
CA PHE A 55 -7.52 -2.22 0.04
C PHE A 55 -6.82 -1.02 0.68
N ALA A 56 -6.05 -1.30 1.73
CA ALA A 56 -5.10 -0.37 2.31
C ALA A 56 -3.74 -0.50 1.61
N ASP A 57 -3.67 -0.02 0.38
CA ASP A 57 -2.55 -0.20 -0.55
C ASP A 57 -2.02 1.12 -1.14
N ARG A 58 -2.47 2.27 -0.63
CA ARG A 58 -2.02 3.59 -1.09
C ARG A 58 -0.80 4.07 -0.30
N CYS A 59 0.14 4.69 -0.99
CA CYS A 59 1.29 5.34 -0.38
C CYS A 59 0.87 6.63 0.36
N ARG A 60 1.35 6.77 1.60
CA ARG A 60 1.19 7.94 2.46
C ARG A 60 2.50 8.24 3.17
N VAL A 61 3.10 9.37 2.83
CA VAL A 61 4.42 9.79 3.36
C VAL A 61 4.37 10.05 4.87
N ASP A 62 3.25 10.59 5.36
CA ASP A 62 3.04 10.88 6.78
C ASP A 62 3.04 9.63 7.66
N LEU A 63 2.70 8.47 7.10
CA LEU A 63 2.79 7.18 7.80
C LEU A 63 4.24 6.76 8.00
N VAL A 64 5.12 7.00 7.02
CA VAL A 64 6.56 6.74 7.15
C VAL A 64 7.15 7.63 8.24
N GLU A 65 6.85 8.93 8.23
CA GLU A 65 7.32 9.89 9.24
C GLU A 65 6.84 9.53 10.66
N SER A 66 5.67 8.91 10.76
CA SER A 66 5.10 8.41 12.01
C SER A 66 5.59 7.02 12.42
N ASN A 67 6.54 6.43 11.69
CA ASN A 67 7.04 5.05 11.88
C ASN A 67 5.96 3.97 11.80
N ILE A 68 4.98 4.15 10.90
CA ILE A 68 3.89 3.21 10.63
C ILE A 68 4.20 2.42 9.36
N GLY A 69 4.79 1.23 9.56
CA GLY A 69 5.11 0.29 8.48
C GLY A 69 6.01 0.93 7.41
N HIS A 70 5.74 0.62 6.14
CA HIS A 70 6.47 1.16 4.99
C HIS A 70 5.73 2.29 4.27
N GLY A 71 4.65 2.81 4.85
CA GLY A 71 3.88 3.91 4.27
C GLY A 71 2.81 3.53 3.23
N TRP A 72 2.72 2.27 2.80
CA TRP A 72 1.70 1.82 1.83
C TRP A 72 0.49 1.20 2.52
N HIS A 73 -0.04 1.91 3.51
CA HIS A 73 -1.14 1.44 4.35
C HIS A 73 -2.37 2.35 4.27
N GLY A 74 -2.37 3.30 3.34
CA GLY A 74 -3.49 4.20 3.10
C GLY A 74 -4.62 3.52 2.34
N PHE A 75 -5.86 3.88 2.64
CA PHE A 75 -7.02 3.49 1.82
C PHE A 75 -7.78 4.75 1.39
N ARG A 76 -8.50 4.62 0.27
CA ARG A 76 -9.46 5.62 -0.21
C ARG A 76 -10.68 4.89 -0.74
N LEU A 77 -11.84 5.10 -0.11
CA LEU A 77 -13.05 4.34 -0.39
C LEU A 77 -14.19 5.27 -0.78
N ALA A 78 -14.83 5.00 -1.92
CA ALA A 78 -15.99 5.76 -2.37
C ALA A 78 -17.19 5.50 -1.46
N LEU A 79 -17.76 6.55 -0.88
CA LEU A 79 -19.04 6.48 -0.20
C LEU A 79 -20.18 6.45 -1.22
N PRO A 80 -21.24 5.66 -0.95
CA PRO A 80 -22.47 5.74 -1.71
C PRO A 80 -23.04 7.18 -1.71
N PRO A 81 -23.48 7.71 -2.86
CA PRO A 81 -24.03 9.08 -2.95
C PRO A 81 -25.15 9.36 -1.95
N ALA A 82 -25.96 8.35 -1.60
CA ALA A 82 -27.04 8.47 -0.62
C ALA A 82 -26.56 8.88 0.78
N LEU A 83 -25.30 8.59 1.14
CA LEU A 83 -24.71 8.94 2.43
C LEU A 83 -24.03 10.31 2.42
N MET A 84 -23.87 10.94 1.25
CA MET A 84 -23.26 12.27 1.11
C MET A 84 -24.15 13.40 1.64
N ALA A 85 -25.46 13.16 1.78
CA ALA A 85 -26.40 14.13 2.34
C ALA A 85 -26.43 14.14 3.88
N GLU A 86 -25.70 13.25 4.54
CA GLU A 86 -25.71 13.13 6.00
C GLU A 86 -24.86 14.22 6.65
N THR A 87 -25.39 14.88 7.67
CA THR A 87 -24.67 15.88 8.48
C THR A 87 -23.85 15.25 9.61
N ALA A 88 -24.15 13.99 9.96
CA ALA A 88 -23.44 13.24 10.99
C ALA A 88 -23.48 11.74 10.68
N LEU A 89 -22.45 11.24 9.98
CA LEU A 89 -22.30 9.84 9.60
C LEU A 89 -21.25 9.16 10.48
N ALA A 90 -21.67 8.23 11.35
CA ALA A 90 -20.77 7.40 12.13
C ALA A 90 -20.25 6.22 11.30
N LEU A 91 -18.95 6.20 11.04
CA LEU A 91 -18.24 5.16 10.29
C LEU A 91 -17.38 4.30 11.22
N THR A 92 -17.38 3.00 10.99
CA THR A 92 -16.48 2.05 11.64
C THR A 92 -15.63 1.37 10.57
N LEU A 93 -14.32 1.33 10.76
CA LEU A 93 -13.41 0.59 9.91
C LEU A 93 -13.38 -0.88 10.34
N VAL A 94 -13.37 -1.81 9.39
CA VAL A 94 -13.42 -3.26 9.64
C VAL A 94 -12.42 -3.98 8.76
N ASP A 95 -11.68 -4.92 9.35
CA ASP A 95 -10.86 -5.91 8.63
C ASP A 95 -11.80 -6.94 8.00
N VAL A 96 -11.89 -6.99 6.67
CA VAL A 96 -12.81 -7.89 5.96
C VAL A 96 -12.51 -9.36 6.25
N GLN A 97 -11.23 -9.72 6.39
CA GLN A 97 -10.81 -11.10 6.57
C GLN A 97 -11.29 -11.67 7.91
N THR A 98 -11.21 -10.86 8.97
CA THR A 98 -11.57 -11.29 10.33
C THR A 98 -12.97 -10.85 10.75
N GLY A 99 -13.53 -9.82 10.12
CA GLY A 99 -14.74 -9.12 10.56
C GLY A 99 -14.54 -8.26 11.81
N SER A 100 -13.31 -8.04 12.25
CA SER A 100 -13.02 -7.26 13.45
C SER A 100 -13.01 -5.76 13.16
N LYS A 101 -13.54 -4.97 14.10
CA LYS A 101 -13.41 -3.52 14.06
C LYS A 101 -11.95 -3.10 14.23
N ILE A 102 -11.51 -2.15 13.41
CA ILE A 102 -10.18 -1.57 13.44
C ILE A 102 -10.31 -0.15 14.02
N GLY A 103 -9.57 0.13 15.09
CA GLY A 103 -9.57 1.45 15.72
C GLY A 103 -10.94 1.87 16.26
N ASN A 104 -11.13 3.18 16.41
CA ASN A 104 -12.37 3.78 16.90
C ASN A 104 -13.27 4.20 15.73
N ALA A 105 -14.58 4.18 15.96
CA ALA A 105 -15.53 4.77 15.02
C ALA A 105 -15.29 6.28 14.91
N LYS A 106 -15.47 6.82 13.70
CA LYS A 106 -15.31 8.24 13.39
C LYS A 106 -16.64 8.79 12.89
N THR A 107 -17.10 9.89 13.47
CA THR A 107 -18.23 10.65 12.95
C THR A 107 -17.72 11.72 12.00
N LEU A 108 -18.23 11.74 10.78
CA LEU A 108 -17.92 12.72 9.75
C LEU A 108 -19.20 13.47 9.33
N ASP A 109 -19.04 14.63 8.72
CA ASP A 109 -20.12 15.39 8.06
C ASP A 109 -19.88 15.41 6.54
N PRO A 110 -20.31 14.35 5.80
CA PRO A 110 -20.23 14.33 4.34
C PRO A 110 -20.96 15.49 3.66
N SER A 111 -22.05 15.98 4.26
CA SER A 111 -22.84 17.07 3.67
C SER A 111 -22.08 18.39 3.60
N ALA A 112 -21.15 18.64 4.53
CA ALA A 112 -20.31 19.83 4.54
C ALA A 112 -19.38 19.93 3.31
N VAL A 113 -19.04 18.78 2.70
CA VAL A 113 -18.18 18.71 1.51
C VAL A 113 -18.97 18.40 0.23
N ALA A 114 -20.25 18.05 0.35
CA ALA A 114 -21.12 17.73 -0.78
C ALA A 114 -21.39 18.97 -1.65
N GLY A 115 -20.72 19.06 -2.79
CA GLY A 115 -20.85 20.17 -3.75
C GLY A 115 -19.69 21.16 -3.75
N GLN A 116 -18.66 20.93 -2.94
CA GLN A 116 -17.37 21.58 -3.16
C GLN A 116 -16.75 21.00 -4.44
N GLU A 117 -16.14 21.83 -5.28
CA GLU A 117 -15.36 21.33 -6.41
C GLU A 117 -14.18 20.51 -5.85
N ALA A 118 -14.06 19.25 -6.26
CA ALA A 118 -12.88 18.47 -5.94
C ALA A 118 -11.69 19.13 -6.65
N GLU A 119 -10.78 19.77 -5.91
CA GLU A 119 -9.52 20.27 -6.45
C GLU A 119 -8.81 19.14 -7.20
N ASN A 120 -8.85 19.16 -8.53
CA ASN A 120 -8.13 18.31 -9.49
C ASN A 120 -7.70 16.90 -9.05
N THR A 121 -8.51 16.20 -8.24
CA THR A 121 -8.30 14.79 -7.85
C THR A 121 -8.93 13.86 -8.90
N PHE A 122 -9.12 14.39 -10.12
CA PHE A 122 -10.00 13.85 -11.15
C PHE A 122 -9.40 12.68 -11.95
N VAL A 123 -8.22 12.17 -11.56
CA VAL A 123 -7.62 10.98 -12.19
C VAL A 123 -7.51 9.78 -11.26
N ASP A 124 -7.45 9.97 -9.94
CA ASP A 124 -7.25 8.88 -8.96
C ASP A 124 -8.51 8.06 -8.62
N GLY A 125 -9.70 8.51 -9.07
CA GLY A 125 -10.98 7.86 -8.74
C GLY A 125 -11.89 7.51 -9.91
N ILE A 126 -11.56 7.93 -11.14
CA ILE A 126 -12.37 7.65 -12.36
C ILE A 126 -11.74 6.55 -13.19
N LEU A 127 -10.42 6.53 -13.31
CA LEU A 127 -9.67 5.40 -13.81
C LEU A 127 -9.19 4.58 -12.61
N PRO A 128 -9.17 3.24 -12.68
CA PRO A 128 -8.40 2.43 -11.76
C PRO A 128 -6.92 2.73 -12.03
N ILE A 129 -6.44 3.89 -11.57
CA ILE A 129 -5.04 4.05 -11.28
C ILE A 129 -4.80 3.01 -10.21
N ASP A 130 -4.07 1.95 -10.56
CA ASP A 130 -3.66 0.94 -9.60
C ASP A 130 -2.89 1.69 -8.52
N ALA A 131 -3.54 1.89 -7.37
CA ALA A 131 -3.07 2.78 -6.32
C ALA A 131 -1.78 2.26 -5.69
N SER A 132 -1.41 1.03 -6.05
CA SER A 132 -0.15 0.41 -5.73
C SER A 132 1.02 0.80 -6.67
N VAL A 133 0.82 1.56 -7.76
CA VAL A 133 1.90 1.94 -8.67
C VAL A 133 2.84 2.98 -8.04
N VAL A 134 4.14 2.71 -8.10
CA VAL A 134 5.23 3.62 -7.68
C VAL A 134 5.47 4.67 -8.76
N ARG A 135 5.40 5.94 -8.37
CA ARG A 135 5.57 7.14 -9.22
C ARG A 135 6.84 7.93 -8.91
N SER A 136 7.39 7.76 -7.71
CA SER A 136 8.69 8.29 -7.30
C SER A 136 9.40 7.25 -6.44
N ILE A 137 10.73 7.24 -6.52
CA ILE A 137 11.56 6.43 -5.62
C ILE A 137 11.31 6.76 -4.14
N ASP A 138 10.92 8.00 -3.83
CA ASP A 138 10.62 8.45 -2.47
C ASP A 138 9.47 7.66 -1.84
N GLN A 139 8.50 7.21 -2.65
CA GLN A 139 7.37 6.42 -2.15
C GLN A 139 7.82 5.05 -1.63
N ILE A 140 8.97 4.55 -2.06
CA ILE A 140 9.55 3.31 -1.57
C ILE A 140 10.81 3.54 -0.73
N ALA A 141 11.09 4.77 -0.28
CA ALA A 141 12.29 5.03 0.51
C ALA A 141 12.33 4.24 1.84
N ALA A 142 11.16 3.89 2.38
CA ALA A 142 11.02 3.17 3.65
C ALA A 142 11.18 1.64 3.54
N ILE A 143 11.39 1.08 2.34
CA ILE A 143 11.40 -0.40 2.15
C ILE A 143 12.72 -1.08 2.53
N GLY A 144 13.73 -0.32 2.99
CA GLY A 144 15.06 -0.84 3.33
C GLY A 144 15.04 -2.16 4.13
N PRO A 145 14.30 -2.23 5.26
CA PRO A 145 14.19 -3.46 6.04
C PRO A 145 13.60 -4.65 5.28
N ILE A 146 12.70 -4.41 4.31
CA ILE A 146 12.13 -5.46 3.47
C ILE A 146 13.20 -6.00 2.51
N LEU A 147 14.00 -5.12 1.92
CA LEU A 147 15.10 -5.51 1.04
C LEU A 147 16.19 -6.27 1.80
N ASP A 148 16.53 -5.80 3.01
CA ASP A 148 17.52 -6.45 3.87
C ASP A 148 17.06 -7.87 4.27
N ALA A 149 15.78 -8.03 4.62
CA ALA A 149 15.20 -9.35 4.91
C ALA A 149 15.21 -10.27 3.68
N PHE A 150 14.85 -9.73 2.50
CA PHE A 150 14.89 -10.48 1.25
C PHE A 150 16.32 -10.97 0.93
N ILE A 151 17.31 -10.09 1.02
CA ILE A 151 18.73 -10.44 0.78
C ILE A 151 19.22 -11.48 1.79
N HIS A 152 18.78 -11.39 3.05
CA HIS A 152 19.15 -12.38 4.07
C HIS A 152 18.63 -13.78 3.73
N GLU A 153 17.42 -13.90 3.19
CA GLU A 153 16.79 -15.18 2.87
C GLU A 153 17.23 -15.74 1.51
N HIS A 154 17.40 -14.88 0.50
CA HIS A 154 17.60 -15.28 -0.90
C HIS A 154 19.01 -15.00 -1.45
N GLY A 155 19.80 -14.16 -0.77
CA GLY A 155 21.12 -13.74 -1.24
C GLY A 155 21.10 -12.51 -2.14
N ILE A 156 22.30 -11.98 -2.41
CA ILE A 156 22.50 -10.73 -3.15
C ILE A 156 22.28 -10.94 -4.66
N GLU A 157 22.66 -12.08 -5.20
CA GLU A 157 22.55 -12.39 -6.63
C GLU A 157 21.08 -12.43 -7.06
N GLU A 158 20.23 -13.15 -6.33
CA GLU A 158 18.78 -13.18 -6.59
C GLU A 158 18.15 -11.79 -6.40
N PHE A 159 18.61 -11.03 -5.40
CA PHE A 159 18.16 -9.65 -5.20
C PHE A 159 18.45 -8.75 -6.40
N VAL A 160 19.68 -8.79 -6.93
CA VAL A 160 20.05 -7.99 -8.11
C VAL A 160 19.17 -8.37 -9.31
N ASP A 161 18.99 -9.66 -9.59
CA ASP A 161 18.10 -10.12 -10.67
C ASP A 161 16.65 -9.64 -10.48
N ARG A 162 16.12 -9.71 -9.25
CA ARG A 162 14.78 -9.20 -8.94
C ARG A 162 14.68 -7.69 -9.13
N VAL A 163 15.71 -6.92 -8.77
CA VAL A 163 15.73 -5.47 -8.98
C VAL A 163 15.69 -5.12 -10.47
N TYR A 164 16.42 -5.85 -11.31
CA TYR A 164 16.33 -5.68 -12.77
C TYR A 164 14.92 -5.97 -13.29
N CYS A 165 14.32 -7.10 -12.89
CA CYS A 165 12.95 -7.44 -13.29
C CYS A 165 11.94 -6.40 -12.77
N TYR A 166 12.12 -5.93 -11.54
CA TYR A 166 11.23 -4.98 -10.88
C TYR A 166 11.26 -3.60 -11.54
N VAL A 167 12.45 -3.08 -11.82
CA VAL A 167 12.63 -1.70 -12.31
C VAL A 167 12.55 -1.63 -13.83
N LEU A 168 13.16 -2.59 -14.52
CA LEU A 168 13.33 -2.57 -15.98
C LEU A 168 12.44 -3.56 -16.73
N GLY A 169 11.79 -4.49 -16.03
CA GLY A 169 10.91 -5.49 -16.65
C GLY A 169 11.65 -6.61 -17.39
N ARG A 170 12.94 -6.82 -17.10
CA ARG A 170 13.78 -7.86 -17.70
C ARG A 170 14.81 -8.41 -16.71
N PRO A 171 15.35 -9.63 -16.91
CA PRO A 171 16.46 -10.13 -16.10
C PRO A 171 17.73 -9.30 -16.29
N SER A 172 18.63 -9.40 -15.31
CA SER A 172 19.95 -8.80 -15.43
C SER A 172 20.79 -9.53 -16.49
N ASP A 173 21.72 -8.82 -17.12
CA ASP A 173 22.76 -9.46 -17.92
C ASP A 173 23.92 -9.92 -17.01
N PRO A 174 24.76 -10.88 -17.43
CA PRO A 174 25.85 -11.40 -16.59
C PRO A 174 26.83 -10.33 -16.09
N GLY A 175 27.04 -9.26 -16.87
CA GLY A 175 27.95 -8.16 -16.51
C GLY A 175 27.34 -7.24 -15.45
N GLY A 176 26.06 -6.87 -15.63
CA GLY A 176 25.26 -6.13 -14.66
C GLY A 176 25.16 -6.86 -13.33
N LEU A 177 24.84 -8.16 -13.36
CA LEU A 177 24.77 -9.02 -12.17
C LEU A 177 26.08 -8.99 -11.38
N ALA A 178 27.20 -9.31 -12.05
CA ALA A 178 28.51 -9.38 -11.41
C ALA A 178 28.95 -8.02 -10.83
N SER A 179 28.65 -6.92 -11.53
CA SER A 179 29.03 -5.58 -11.10
C SER A 179 28.26 -5.14 -9.86
N TYR A 180 26.93 -5.18 -9.91
CA TYR A 180 26.11 -4.71 -8.79
C TYR A 180 26.16 -5.65 -7.59
N ALA A 181 26.20 -6.97 -7.80
CA ALA A 181 26.39 -7.92 -6.71
C ALA A 181 27.73 -7.67 -6.00
N GLY A 182 28.81 -7.43 -6.75
CA GLY A 182 30.11 -7.10 -6.17
C GLY A 182 30.11 -5.83 -5.31
N ILE A 183 29.42 -4.77 -5.75
CA ILE A 183 29.30 -3.51 -4.99
C ILE A 183 28.47 -3.72 -3.71
N LEU A 184 27.38 -4.50 -3.78
CA LEU A 184 26.54 -4.83 -2.63
C LEU A 184 27.26 -5.71 -1.61
N HIS A 185 28.02 -6.73 -2.06
CA HIS A 185 28.86 -7.56 -1.19
C HIS A 185 29.91 -6.74 -0.42
N ARG A 186 30.43 -5.68 -1.04
CA ARG A 186 31.37 -4.75 -0.40
C ARG A 186 30.69 -3.67 0.46
N SER A 187 29.35 -3.66 0.53
CA SER A 187 28.55 -2.64 1.23
C SER A 187 28.84 -1.20 0.76
N GLU A 188 29.32 -1.04 -0.48
CA GLU A 188 29.59 0.26 -1.11
C GLU A 188 28.30 0.93 -1.59
N LEU A 189 27.24 0.13 -1.75
CA LEU A 189 25.89 0.56 -2.14
C LEU A 189 24.87 -0.08 -1.21
N LYS A 190 23.86 0.67 -0.79
CA LYS A 190 22.70 0.12 -0.07
C LYS A 190 21.73 -0.53 -1.05
N PRO A 191 20.93 -1.54 -0.65
CA PRO A 191 19.95 -2.20 -1.52
C PRO A 191 19.01 -1.23 -2.25
N LEU A 192 18.45 -0.24 -1.52
CA LEU A 192 17.60 0.79 -2.10
C LEU A 192 18.35 1.67 -3.13
N GLY A 193 19.66 1.88 -2.93
CA GLY A 193 20.50 2.65 -3.85
C GLY A 193 20.60 2.00 -5.23
N LEU A 194 20.61 0.66 -5.31
CA LEU A 194 20.57 -0.05 -6.59
C LEU A 194 19.26 0.24 -7.34
N ILE A 195 18.13 0.19 -6.64
CA ILE A 195 16.82 0.51 -7.22
C ILE A 195 16.83 1.95 -7.76
N GLY A 196 17.38 2.90 -6.99
CA GLY A 196 17.53 4.29 -7.43
C GLY A 196 18.38 4.45 -8.70
N ILE A 197 19.54 3.79 -8.76
CA ILE A 197 20.43 3.83 -9.93
C ILE A 197 19.72 3.31 -11.18
N LEU A 198 19.02 2.17 -11.10
CA LEU A 198 18.27 1.65 -12.24
C LEU A 198 17.07 2.52 -12.58
N TYR A 199 16.42 3.12 -11.58
CA TYR A 199 15.27 4.00 -11.78
C TYR A 199 15.63 5.27 -12.56
N ASP A 200 16.81 5.84 -12.29
CA ASP A 200 17.28 7.06 -12.97
C ASP A 200 17.93 6.80 -14.34
N SER A 201 18.07 5.53 -14.74
CA SER A 201 18.71 5.15 -15.99
C SER A 201 17.92 5.58 -17.24
N ASP A 202 18.63 5.81 -18.35
CA ASP A 202 17.99 6.03 -19.67
C ASP A 202 17.09 4.87 -20.09
N GLU A 203 17.44 3.66 -19.69
CA GLU A 203 16.65 2.47 -19.99
C GLU A 203 15.28 2.54 -19.31
N ARG A 204 15.23 2.92 -18.03
CA ARG A 204 13.97 3.12 -17.30
C ARG A 204 13.12 4.21 -17.93
N ARG A 205 13.73 5.35 -18.30
CA ARG A 205 13.02 6.48 -18.94
C ARG A 205 12.32 6.09 -20.23
N ASN A 206 12.85 5.11 -20.95
CA ASN A 206 12.27 4.61 -22.21
C ASN A 206 11.32 3.42 -22.01
N SER A 207 11.17 2.91 -20.79
CA SER A 207 10.35 1.75 -20.47
C SER A 207 8.89 2.13 -20.20
N LYS A 208 7.97 1.28 -20.67
CA LYS A 208 6.53 1.35 -20.34
C LYS A 208 6.15 0.49 -19.13
N TRP A 209 7.14 -0.07 -18.46
CA TRP A 209 6.96 -0.94 -17.30
C TRP A 209 6.54 -0.11 -16.07
N ASP A 210 5.53 -0.58 -15.36
CA ASP A 210 5.09 0.00 -14.09
C ASP A 210 5.75 -0.74 -12.92
N MET A 211 6.16 0.03 -11.92
CA MET A 211 6.65 -0.51 -10.65
C MET A 211 5.51 -0.51 -9.65
N PHE A 212 5.41 -1.55 -8.84
CA PHE A 212 4.36 -1.72 -7.85
C PHE A 212 4.92 -1.68 -6.43
N GLY A 213 4.28 -0.95 -5.52
CA GLY A 213 4.71 -0.75 -4.16
C GLY A 213 4.49 -1.98 -3.27
N PRO A 214 5.01 -1.97 -2.03
CA PRO A 214 5.06 -3.14 -1.14
C PRO A 214 3.72 -3.81 -0.84
N SER A 215 2.64 -3.04 -0.91
CA SER A 215 1.27 -3.55 -0.72
C SER A 215 0.66 -4.13 -2.00
N SER A 216 1.44 -4.30 -3.06
CA SER A 216 1.02 -5.01 -4.26
C SER A 216 1.47 -6.45 -4.21
N ARG A 217 0.63 -7.36 -4.72
CA ARG A 217 1.04 -8.75 -5.01
C ARG A 217 2.14 -8.86 -6.06
N TYR A 218 2.37 -7.79 -6.83
CA TYR A 218 3.41 -7.72 -7.85
C TYR A 218 4.72 -7.12 -7.33
N PHE A 219 4.78 -6.74 -6.05
CA PHE A 219 6.03 -6.32 -5.42
C PHE A 219 6.90 -7.55 -5.10
N PRO A 220 8.10 -7.64 -5.68
CA PRO A 220 8.85 -8.89 -5.68
C PRO A 220 9.71 -9.07 -4.43
N PHE A 221 9.68 -8.20 -3.43
CA PHE A 221 10.58 -8.34 -2.26
C PHE A 221 9.85 -8.76 -0.98
N ASN A 222 8.55 -9.03 -1.05
CA ASN A 222 7.84 -9.63 0.06
C ASN A 222 8.29 -11.10 0.20
N VAL A 223 9.03 -11.38 1.27
CA VAL A 223 9.27 -12.74 1.74
C VAL A 223 7.94 -13.26 2.29
N GLU A 224 7.29 -14.16 1.55
CA GLU A 224 6.11 -14.87 2.04
C GLU A 224 6.56 -15.73 3.22
N VAL A 225 6.24 -15.30 4.45
CA VAL A 225 6.28 -16.19 5.60
C VAL A 225 5.16 -17.22 5.37
N LEU A 226 5.53 -18.36 4.78
CA LEU A 226 4.66 -19.54 4.67
C LEU A 226 4.27 -20.07 6.06
#